data_AF-A0A2J8WNJ8-F1
#
_entry.id   AF-A0A2J8WNJ8-F1
#
_cell.length_a   1.000
_cell.length_b   1.000
_cell.length_c   1.000
_cell.angle_alpha   90.00
_cell.angle_beta   90.00
_cell.angle_gamma   90.00
#
_symmetry.space_group_name_H-M   'P 1'
#
loop_
_entity.id
_entity.type
_entity.pdbx_description
1 polymer ?
#
loop_
_entity_poly.entity_id
_entity_poly.type
_entity_poly.pdbx_seq_one_letter_code
_entity_poly.pdbx_strand_id
1 'polypeptide(L)'
;MLWSHEPGGRGGSSGGRGDQRKEHCNFSISDRLCFAILYSRPKSASNVHYFSIDNELEYENFYADFGPLNLAMVYRYCCKINKKLKSITMLRKKIVHFTGSDQRKQANAAFLVGCYMVIYLGRTPEEAYRILIFGETSYIPFRDAAYGSCNFYITLLDCFHAVKKAMQYGFLNFNSFNLDEYEHYEKAENGDLNWIIPDRFIAFCGPHSRARLESGYHQHSPETYIQYFKNHNVTTIIRLNKRMYDAKRFTDAGFDHHDLFFADGSTP
;
A
#
# COMPACT_ATOMS: atom_id res chain seq x y z
N MET A 1 -67.87 -2.51 -4.25
CA MET A 1 -68.46 -1.37 -4.99
C MET A 1 -67.34 -0.82 -5.86
N LEU A 2 -67.22 -1.28 -7.11
CA LEU A 2 -67.80 -0.65 -8.32
C LEU A 2 -67.42 0.84 -8.34
N TRP A 3 -66.61 1.34 -9.28
CA TRP A 3 -66.97 1.45 -10.70
C TRP A 3 -65.78 1.35 -11.67
N SER A 4 -66.12 0.80 -12.84
CA SER A 4 -65.34 0.58 -14.05
C SER A 4 -65.17 1.86 -14.90
N HIS A 5 -64.10 1.93 -15.71
CA HIS A 5 -64.16 2.16 -17.18
C HIS A 5 -62.74 2.23 -17.81
N GLU A 6 -62.44 1.25 -18.67
CA GLU A 6 -61.51 1.33 -19.82
C GLU A 6 -62.25 1.98 -21.03
N PRO A 7 -61.61 2.40 -22.17
CA PRO A 7 -60.40 1.81 -22.78
C PRO A 7 -59.42 2.74 -23.56
N GLY A 8 -58.26 2.19 -23.93
CA GLY A 8 -57.66 2.42 -25.26
C GLY A 8 -56.36 3.22 -25.32
N GLY A 9 -55.26 2.56 -25.71
CA GLY A 9 -54.03 3.25 -26.12
C GLY A 9 -52.86 2.30 -26.36
N ARG A 10 -52.65 1.90 -27.61
CA ARG A 10 -51.53 1.07 -28.08
C ARG A 10 -50.19 1.81 -27.99
N GLY A 11 -49.14 1.04 -27.73
CA GLY A 11 -47.83 1.21 -28.38
C GLY A 11 -46.74 1.83 -27.52
N GLY A 12 -45.63 1.12 -27.36
CA GLY A 12 -44.40 1.70 -26.84
C GLY A 12 -43.54 0.73 -26.05
N SER A 13 -42.99 -0.28 -26.73
CA SER A 13 -41.87 -1.08 -26.24
C SER A 13 -40.72 -0.15 -25.86
N SER A 14 -40.40 -0.02 -24.58
CA SER A 14 -39.11 0.52 -24.13
C SER A 14 -38.30 -0.61 -23.51
N GLY A 15 -37.62 -1.33 -24.40
CA GLY A 15 -36.60 -2.29 -24.02
C GLY A 15 -35.44 -1.60 -23.30
N GLY A 16 -35.00 -2.26 -22.23
CA GLY A 16 -33.65 -2.28 -21.67
C GLY A 16 -32.76 -1.05 -21.84
N ARG A 17 -32.56 -0.30 -20.74
CA ARG A 17 -31.21 0.21 -20.44
C ARG A 17 -30.42 -0.94 -19.85
N GLY A 18 -29.83 -1.73 -20.74
CA GLY A 18 -28.80 -2.69 -20.36
C GLY A 18 -27.66 -1.96 -19.66
N ASP A 19 -27.32 -2.47 -18.49
CA ASP A 19 -26.06 -2.21 -17.79
C ASP A 19 -24.91 -2.37 -18.79
N GLN A 20 -24.35 -1.25 -19.26
CA GLN A 20 -23.14 -1.26 -20.08
C GLN A 20 -22.02 -1.75 -19.17
N ARG A 21 -21.80 -3.07 -19.17
CA ARG A 21 -20.64 -3.72 -18.54
C ARG A 21 -19.40 -2.92 -18.93
N LYS A 22 -18.75 -2.28 -17.96
CA LYS A 22 -17.46 -1.61 -18.19
C LYS A 22 -16.53 -2.58 -18.91
N GLU A 23 -16.32 -2.33 -20.20
CA GLU A 23 -15.38 -3.07 -21.02
C GLU A 23 -13.97 -2.81 -20.46
N HIS A 24 -13.10 -3.81 -20.57
CA HIS A 24 -11.76 -3.85 -19.94
C HIS A 24 -11.00 -2.53 -20.10
N CYS A 25 -10.59 -1.92 -18.98
CA CYS A 25 -9.76 -0.71 -19.03
C CYS A 25 -8.30 -1.12 -19.19
N ASN A 26 -7.62 -0.67 -20.24
CA ASN A 26 -6.21 -1.00 -20.52
C ASN A 26 -5.36 0.26 -20.60
N PHE A 27 -4.27 0.29 -19.84
CA PHE A 27 -3.33 1.42 -19.76
C PHE A 27 -1.99 1.00 -20.32
N SER A 28 -1.48 1.75 -21.32
CA SER A 28 -0.14 1.54 -21.84
C SER A 28 0.89 2.24 -20.96
N ILE A 29 1.73 1.46 -20.27
CA ILE A 29 2.74 1.98 -19.32
C ILE A 29 4.08 2.17 -20.04
N SER A 30 4.44 1.21 -20.89
CA SER A 30 5.55 1.26 -21.84
C SER A 30 5.24 0.35 -23.03
N ASP A 31 6.13 0.27 -24.01
CA ASP A 31 5.95 -0.57 -25.21
C ASP A 31 5.61 -2.04 -24.86
N ARG A 32 6.15 -2.55 -23.76
CA ARG A 32 5.96 -3.94 -23.32
C ARG A 32 5.15 -4.11 -22.04
N LEU A 33 4.87 -3.05 -21.28
CA LEU A 33 4.13 -3.14 -20.02
C LEU A 33 2.76 -2.45 -20.14
N CYS A 34 1.71 -3.19 -19.77
CA CYS A 34 0.36 -2.68 -19.64
C CYS A 34 -0.20 -2.97 -18.25
N PHE A 35 -1.11 -2.11 -17.83
CA PHE A 35 -1.99 -2.33 -16.70
C PHE A 35 -3.43 -2.52 -17.19
N ALA A 36 -4.20 -3.39 -16.56
CA ALA A 36 -5.58 -3.67 -16.94
C ALA A 36 -6.51 -3.86 -15.74
N ILE A 37 -7.72 -3.32 -15.82
CA ILE A 37 -8.81 -3.62 -14.89
C ILE A 37 -9.79 -4.54 -15.62
N LEU A 38 -9.93 -5.77 -15.12
CA LEU A 38 -10.71 -6.82 -15.77
C LEU A 38 -11.90 -7.23 -14.89
N TYR A 39 -13.11 -7.09 -15.43
CA TYR A 39 -14.36 -7.56 -14.81
C TYR A 39 -14.76 -8.98 -15.25
N SER A 40 -13.89 -9.64 -16.02
CA SER A 40 -14.08 -11.02 -16.50
C SER A 40 -12.74 -11.70 -16.71
N ARG A 41 -12.75 -13.03 -16.88
CA ARG A 41 -11.53 -13.82 -17.01
C ARG A 41 -10.68 -13.32 -18.19
N PRO A 42 -9.37 -13.09 -18.00
CA PRO A 42 -8.49 -12.65 -19.09
C PRO A 42 -8.47 -13.70 -20.21
N LYS A 43 -8.67 -13.26 -21.45
CA LYS A 43 -8.52 -14.12 -22.64
C LYS A 43 -7.03 -14.33 -22.90
N SER A 44 -6.60 -15.59 -23.00
CA SER A 44 -5.22 -15.91 -23.34
C SER A 44 -4.91 -15.50 -24.79
N ALA A 45 -3.68 -15.01 -25.01
CA ALA A 45 -3.14 -14.73 -26.33
C ALA A 45 -1.66 -15.14 -26.36
N SER A 46 -1.17 -15.60 -27.52
CA SER A 46 0.19 -16.17 -27.65
C SER A 46 1.29 -15.15 -27.34
N ASN A 47 1.04 -13.87 -27.63
CA ASN A 47 1.96 -12.74 -27.43
C ASN A 47 1.64 -11.91 -26.18
N VAL A 48 0.78 -12.38 -25.27
CA VAL A 48 0.41 -11.66 -24.04
C VAL A 48 0.68 -12.52 -22.82
N HIS A 49 1.34 -11.96 -21.82
CA HIS A 49 1.53 -12.56 -20.51
C HIS A 49 0.71 -11.80 -19.48
N TYR A 50 -0.37 -12.41 -18.99
CA TYR A 50 -1.15 -11.87 -17.88
C TYR A 50 -0.56 -12.28 -16.53
N PHE A 51 -0.56 -11.37 -15.56
CA PHE A 51 -0.31 -11.69 -14.17
C PHE A 51 -1.06 -10.71 -13.26
N SER A 52 -1.37 -11.13 -12.04
CA SER A 52 -1.96 -10.29 -11.00
C SER A 52 -1.09 -10.33 -9.74
N ILE A 53 -1.32 -9.39 -8.84
CA ILE A 53 -0.79 -9.37 -7.47
C ILE A 53 -1.91 -9.40 -6.42
N ASP A 54 -3.18 -9.45 -6.84
CA ASP A 54 -4.36 -9.33 -5.99
C ASP A 54 -4.41 -10.36 -4.85
N ASN A 55 -3.76 -11.50 -5.02
CA ASN A 55 -3.67 -12.60 -4.04
C ASN A 55 -2.21 -12.98 -3.71
N GLU A 56 -1.29 -12.04 -3.93
CA GLU A 56 0.14 -12.24 -3.67
C GLU A 56 0.70 -11.13 -2.79
N LEU A 57 0.31 -9.88 -3.04
CA LEU A 57 0.69 -8.71 -2.26
C LEU A 57 -0.59 -8.13 -1.65
N GLU A 58 -1.05 -8.75 -0.57
CA GLU A 58 -2.30 -8.40 0.11
C GLU A 58 -2.01 -7.46 1.27
N TYR A 59 -2.80 -6.39 1.38
CA TYR A 59 -2.70 -5.44 2.48
C TYR A 59 -3.30 -6.06 3.75
N GLU A 60 -2.57 -5.98 4.87
CA GLU A 60 -3.04 -6.39 6.18
C GLU A 60 -3.74 -5.20 6.85
N ASN A 61 -5.07 -5.22 6.88
CA ASN A 61 -5.86 -4.11 7.41
C ASN A 61 -5.99 -4.14 8.94
N PHE A 62 -5.96 -2.97 9.57
CA PHE A 62 -6.29 -2.82 10.99
C PHE A 62 -7.80 -2.75 11.22
N TYR A 63 -8.51 -1.98 10.39
CA TYR A 63 -9.95 -1.84 10.41
C TYR A 63 -10.51 -1.79 9.00
N ALA A 64 -10.88 -0.60 8.50
CA ALA A 64 -11.47 -0.40 7.17
C ALA A 64 -10.47 0.17 6.15
N ASP A 65 -9.27 0.55 6.61
CA ASP A 65 -8.09 0.79 5.78
C ASP A 65 -7.81 -0.39 4.85
N PHE A 66 -7.33 -0.08 3.65
CA PHE A 66 -7.12 -1.08 2.61
C PHE A 66 -5.81 -0.88 1.86
N GLY A 67 -5.01 0.12 2.21
CA GLY A 67 -3.80 0.52 1.52
C GLY A 67 -3.35 1.93 1.93
N PRO A 68 -2.33 2.48 1.25
CA PRO A 68 -1.57 1.85 0.17
C PRO A 68 -0.68 0.69 0.68
N LEU A 69 -0.23 -0.18 -0.23
CA LEU A 69 0.71 -1.26 0.09
C LEU A 69 2.06 -0.71 0.60
N ASN A 70 2.72 -1.46 1.47
CA ASN A 70 3.94 -1.03 2.16
C ASN A 70 5.20 -1.06 1.25
N LEU A 71 6.34 -0.60 1.78
CA LEU A 71 7.57 -0.45 0.99
C LEU A 71 8.14 -1.78 0.47
N ALA A 72 8.07 -2.86 1.26
CA ALA A 72 8.46 -4.20 0.85
C ALA A 72 7.63 -4.69 -0.36
N MET A 73 6.32 -4.47 -0.32
CA MET A 73 5.43 -4.85 -1.42
C MET A 73 5.70 -4.03 -2.69
N VAL A 74 5.99 -2.73 -2.57
CA VAL A 74 6.43 -1.89 -3.70
C VAL A 74 7.73 -2.43 -4.30
N TYR A 75 8.70 -2.76 -3.45
CA TYR A 75 9.98 -3.34 -3.88
C TYR A 75 9.80 -4.69 -4.60
N ARG A 76 9.04 -5.62 -4.01
CA ARG A 76 8.72 -6.93 -4.61
C ARG A 76 8.04 -6.78 -5.96
N TYR A 77 7.07 -5.88 -6.06
CA TYR A 77 6.40 -5.58 -7.34
C TYR A 77 7.39 -5.08 -8.39
N CYS A 78 8.25 -4.13 -8.03
CA CYS A 78 9.27 -3.59 -8.94
C CYS A 78 10.24 -4.68 -9.42
N CYS A 79 10.74 -5.52 -8.51
CA CYS A 79 11.58 -6.66 -8.84
C CYS A 79 10.87 -7.64 -9.77
N LYS A 80 9.58 -7.92 -9.52
CA LYS A 80 8.75 -8.81 -10.35
C LYS A 80 8.59 -8.29 -11.78
N ILE A 81 8.28 -7.00 -11.95
CA ILE A 81 8.21 -6.37 -13.28
C ILE A 81 9.56 -6.43 -13.98
N ASN A 82 10.63 -6.02 -13.30
CA ASN A 82 11.98 -6.02 -13.88
C ASN A 82 12.41 -7.42 -14.32
N LYS A 83 12.12 -8.45 -13.52
CA LYS A 83 12.38 -9.86 -13.86
C LYS A 83 11.55 -10.30 -15.08
N LYS A 84 10.28 -9.92 -15.15
CA LYS A 84 9.41 -10.26 -16.29
C LYS A 84 9.88 -9.60 -17.59
N LEU A 85 10.25 -8.32 -17.55
CA LEU A 85 10.74 -7.59 -18.71
C LEU A 85 12.08 -8.12 -19.24
N LYS A 86 12.97 -8.56 -18.34
CA LYS A 86 14.28 -9.15 -18.68
C LYS A 86 14.23 -10.61 -19.12
N SER A 87 13.17 -11.35 -18.78
CA SER A 87 13.08 -12.79 -19.08
C SER A 87 13.02 -13.09 -20.58
N ILE A 88 13.90 -13.97 -21.06
CA ILE A 88 13.97 -14.43 -22.45
C ILE A 88 12.64 -15.09 -22.89
N THR A 89 12.01 -15.86 -22.00
CA THR A 89 10.72 -16.53 -22.27
C THR A 89 9.56 -15.56 -22.53
N MET A 90 9.73 -14.28 -22.16
CA MET A 90 8.74 -13.22 -22.30
C MET A 90 9.17 -12.11 -23.26
N LEU A 91 10.34 -12.22 -23.91
CA LEU A 91 10.98 -11.15 -24.69
C LEU A 91 10.07 -10.53 -25.75
N ARG A 92 9.29 -11.36 -26.46
CA ARG A 92 8.34 -10.93 -27.51
C ARG A 92 6.89 -10.80 -27.02
N LYS A 93 6.66 -10.92 -25.71
CA LYS A 93 5.33 -10.82 -25.11
C LYS A 93 5.10 -9.44 -24.53
N LYS A 94 3.85 -8.98 -24.65
CA LYS A 94 3.31 -7.87 -23.88
C LYS A 94 2.98 -8.36 -22.47
N ILE A 95 3.50 -7.68 -21.47
CA ILE A 95 3.29 -8.00 -20.05
C ILE A 95 2.10 -7.18 -19.57
N VAL A 96 1.04 -7.87 -19.14
CA VAL A 96 -0.18 -7.22 -18.65
C VAL A 96 -0.33 -7.54 -17.17
N HIS A 97 -0.11 -6.52 -16.34
CA HIS A 97 -0.54 -6.52 -14.95
C HIS A 97 -2.06 -6.33 -14.94
N PHE A 98 -2.83 -7.27 -14.40
CA PHE A 98 -4.28 -7.10 -14.26
C PHE A 98 -4.73 -7.20 -12.81
N THR A 99 -5.83 -6.51 -12.52
CA THR A 99 -6.57 -6.56 -11.26
C THR A 99 -8.06 -6.80 -11.53
N GLY A 100 -8.76 -7.36 -10.56
CA GLY A 100 -10.17 -7.73 -10.66
C GLY A 100 -11.15 -6.56 -10.47
N SER A 101 -12.38 -6.90 -10.05
CA SER A 101 -13.48 -5.95 -9.85
C SER A 101 -13.48 -5.23 -8.50
N ASP A 102 -12.70 -5.68 -7.51
CA ASP A 102 -12.62 -5.05 -6.19
C ASP A 102 -11.89 -3.71 -6.28
N GLN A 103 -12.59 -2.62 -6.00
CA GLN A 103 -12.06 -1.25 -6.11
C GLN A 103 -10.86 -1.00 -5.17
N ARG A 104 -10.77 -1.69 -4.04
CA ARG A 104 -9.63 -1.60 -3.12
C ARG A 104 -8.38 -2.22 -3.73
N LYS A 105 -8.54 -3.38 -4.38
CA LYS A 105 -7.45 -4.04 -5.13
C LYS A 105 -7.06 -3.22 -6.35
N GLN A 106 -8.02 -2.60 -7.04
CA GLN A 106 -7.75 -1.68 -8.15
C GLN A 106 -6.89 -0.50 -7.73
N ALA A 107 -7.21 0.14 -6.60
CA ALA A 107 -6.43 1.26 -6.07
C ALA A 107 -4.99 0.83 -5.70
N ASN A 108 -4.81 -0.29 -5.01
CA ASN A 108 -3.47 -0.81 -4.67
C ASN A 108 -2.66 -1.23 -5.90
N ALA A 109 -3.29 -1.91 -6.87
CA ALA A 109 -2.64 -2.32 -8.10
C ALA A 109 -2.20 -1.09 -8.93
N ALA A 110 -3.06 -0.06 -9.02
CA ALA A 110 -2.72 1.21 -9.67
C ALA A 110 -1.61 1.97 -8.93
N PHE A 111 -1.64 1.96 -7.60
CA PHE A 111 -0.57 2.51 -6.76
C PHE A 111 0.78 1.86 -7.08
N LEU A 112 0.86 0.52 -7.10
CA LEU A 112 2.10 -0.18 -7.45
C LEU A 112 2.61 0.15 -8.87
N VAL A 113 1.70 0.22 -9.84
CA VAL A 113 2.04 0.60 -11.23
C VAL A 113 2.58 2.02 -11.28
N GLY A 114 1.95 2.96 -10.56
CA GLY A 114 2.41 4.34 -10.46
C GLY A 114 3.77 4.49 -9.77
N CYS A 115 3.99 3.78 -8.66
CA CYS A 115 5.30 3.72 -8.01
C CYS A 115 6.37 3.20 -8.98
N TYR A 116 6.10 2.14 -9.74
CA TYR A 116 7.04 1.63 -10.72
C TYR A 116 7.36 2.66 -11.82
N MET A 117 6.36 3.39 -12.32
CA MET A 117 6.55 4.47 -13.29
C MET A 117 7.46 5.58 -12.74
N VAL A 118 7.23 6.01 -11.49
CA VAL A 118 8.02 7.06 -10.84
C VAL A 118 9.46 6.60 -10.56
N ILE A 119 9.63 5.38 -10.05
CA ILE A 119 10.92 4.86 -9.59
C ILE A 119 11.81 4.41 -10.76
N TYR A 120 11.27 3.60 -11.68
CA TYR A 120 12.06 2.92 -12.71
C TYR A 120 11.91 3.52 -14.12
N LEU A 121 10.82 4.22 -14.42
CA LEU A 121 10.61 4.81 -15.75
C LEU A 121 10.86 6.32 -15.78
N GLY A 122 11.21 6.93 -14.64
CA GLY A 122 11.54 8.35 -14.55
C GLY A 122 10.36 9.29 -14.78
N ARG A 123 9.12 8.79 -14.73
CA ARG A 123 7.90 9.60 -14.91
C ARG A 123 7.71 10.57 -13.74
N THR A 124 7.08 11.72 -14.01
CA THR A 124 6.61 12.58 -12.91
C THR A 124 5.37 11.97 -12.23
N PRO A 125 5.07 12.33 -10.97
CA PRO A 125 3.83 11.91 -10.29
C PRO A 125 2.56 12.18 -11.10
N GLU A 126 2.47 13.36 -11.74
CA GLU A 126 1.33 13.79 -12.54
C GLU A 126 1.22 12.98 -13.83
N GLU A 127 2.35 12.68 -14.49
CA GLU A 127 2.37 11.81 -15.68
C GLU A 127 1.89 10.40 -15.34
N ALA A 128 2.41 9.82 -14.25
CA ALA A 128 2.02 8.51 -13.77
C ALA A 128 0.52 8.46 -13.45
N TYR A 129 0.01 9.46 -12.73
CA TYR A 129 -1.40 9.57 -12.40
C TYR A 129 -2.29 9.77 -13.63
N ARG A 130 -1.91 10.67 -14.55
CA ARG A 130 -2.64 10.94 -15.81
C ARG A 130 -2.81 9.67 -16.66
N ILE A 131 -1.78 8.82 -16.71
CA ILE A 131 -1.87 7.54 -17.42
C ILE A 131 -2.90 6.62 -16.76
N LEU A 132 -2.93 6.54 -15.43
CA LEU A 132 -3.82 5.64 -14.69
C LEU A 132 -5.29 6.08 -14.70
N ILE A 133 -5.56 7.38 -14.82
CA ILE A 133 -6.95 7.89 -14.93
C ILE A 133 -7.44 7.98 -16.38
N PHE A 134 -6.63 7.58 -17.35
CA PHE A 134 -7.02 7.61 -18.76
C PHE A 134 -8.30 6.78 -19.00
N GLY A 135 -9.16 7.26 -19.91
CA GLY A 135 -10.46 6.61 -20.17
C GLY A 135 -11.45 6.71 -19.01
N GLU A 136 -11.42 7.80 -18.25
CA GLU A 136 -12.34 8.09 -17.13
C GLU A 136 -12.31 7.03 -16.02
N THR A 137 -11.14 6.41 -15.82
CA THR A 137 -10.95 5.45 -14.74
C THR A 137 -10.90 6.19 -13.41
N SER A 138 -11.73 5.74 -12.46
CA SER A 138 -11.79 6.29 -11.11
C SER A 138 -11.31 5.27 -10.08
N TYR A 139 -10.56 5.74 -9.10
CA TYR A 139 -10.04 4.96 -7.97
C TYR A 139 -10.56 5.55 -6.67
N ILE A 140 -10.95 4.69 -5.73
CA ILE A 140 -11.24 5.13 -4.37
C ILE A 140 -9.94 5.60 -3.69
N PRO A 141 -9.95 6.75 -3.01
CA PRO A 141 -8.77 7.21 -2.29
C PRO A 141 -8.56 6.40 -1.00
N PHE A 142 -7.32 6.34 -0.50
CA PHE A 142 -7.00 5.61 0.70
C PHE A 142 -7.49 6.35 1.94
N ARG A 143 -7.96 5.58 2.92
CA ARG A 143 -8.51 6.07 4.19
C ARG A 143 -7.58 5.70 5.34
N ASP A 144 -7.82 6.29 6.49
CA ASP A 144 -7.13 5.98 7.73
C ASP A 144 -7.62 4.68 8.39
N ALA A 145 -6.87 4.24 9.41
CA ALA A 145 -7.14 3.05 10.22
C ALA A 145 -8.09 3.31 11.42
N ALA A 146 -8.68 4.51 11.52
CA ALA A 146 -9.57 4.84 12.63
C ALA A 146 -10.91 4.07 12.56
N TYR A 147 -11.54 3.95 13.73
CA TYR A 147 -12.88 3.40 13.84
C TYR A 147 -13.94 4.36 13.29
N GLY A 148 -14.87 3.83 12.49
CA GLY A 148 -16.02 4.59 11.99
C GLY A 148 -15.75 5.33 10.66
N SER A 149 -16.20 6.58 10.59
CA SER A 149 -16.13 7.41 9.37
C SER A 149 -14.76 8.05 9.19
N CYS A 150 -14.28 8.09 7.95
CA CYS A 150 -13.01 8.73 7.61
C CYS A 150 -13.22 10.19 7.19
N ASN A 151 -12.42 11.09 7.78
CA ASN A 151 -12.54 12.54 7.58
C ASN A 151 -11.46 13.11 6.64
N PHE A 152 -10.47 12.30 6.25
CA PHE A 152 -9.39 12.73 5.38
C PHE A 152 -8.88 11.54 4.55
N TYR A 153 -8.74 11.72 3.25
CA TYR A 153 -8.30 10.69 2.34
C TYR A 153 -7.05 11.13 1.60
N ILE A 154 -6.16 10.18 1.30
CA ILE A 154 -5.00 10.41 0.43
C ILE A 154 -5.22 9.73 -0.92
N THR A 155 -4.91 10.45 -1.99
CA THR A 155 -5.10 9.99 -3.37
C THR A 155 -3.86 9.25 -3.88
N LEU A 156 -3.99 8.56 -5.03
CA LEU A 156 -2.84 8.01 -5.75
C LEU A 156 -1.79 9.09 -6.08
N LEU A 157 -2.22 10.29 -6.44
CA LEU A 157 -1.31 11.39 -6.78
C LEU A 157 -0.51 11.84 -5.55
N ASP A 158 -1.15 11.93 -4.37
CA ASP A 158 -0.46 12.24 -3.11
C ASP A 158 0.62 11.19 -2.81
N CYS A 159 0.30 9.91 -2.98
CA CYS A 159 1.25 8.81 -2.82
C CYS A 159 2.42 8.91 -3.81
N PHE A 160 2.18 9.25 -5.07
CA PHE A 160 3.24 9.39 -6.08
C PHE A 160 4.15 10.59 -5.81
N HIS A 161 3.59 11.70 -5.32
CA HIS A 161 4.38 12.83 -4.84
C HIS A 161 5.24 12.45 -3.64
N ALA A 162 4.69 11.69 -2.68
CA ALA A 162 5.44 11.21 -1.53
C ALA A 162 6.63 10.34 -1.97
N VAL A 163 6.41 9.37 -2.87
CA VAL A 163 7.47 8.52 -3.43
C VAL A 163 8.53 9.35 -4.16
N LYS A 164 8.11 10.30 -5.00
CA LYS A 164 9.07 11.14 -5.75
C LYS A 164 9.94 11.99 -4.83
N LYS A 165 9.33 12.63 -3.82
CA LYS A 165 10.06 13.43 -2.83
C LYS A 165 10.95 12.55 -1.95
N ALA A 166 10.49 11.36 -1.56
CA ALA A 166 11.28 10.39 -0.82
C ALA A 166 12.54 9.98 -1.60
N MET A 167 12.45 9.77 -2.92
CA MET A 167 13.62 9.54 -3.76
C MET A 167 14.56 10.76 -3.80
N GLN A 168 14.00 11.97 -3.96
CA GLN A 168 14.78 13.22 -4.04
C GLN A 168 15.55 13.54 -2.75
N TYR A 169 14.97 13.22 -1.60
CA TYR A 169 15.58 13.45 -0.29
C TYR A 169 16.33 12.23 0.27
N GLY A 170 16.45 11.15 -0.52
CA GLY A 170 17.21 9.96 -0.15
C GLY A 170 16.53 9.04 0.88
N PHE A 171 15.23 9.21 1.12
CA PHE A 171 14.45 8.33 2.02
C PHE A 171 14.15 6.98 1.37
N LEU A 172 14.02 6.96 0.03
CA LEU A 172 13.79 5.75 -0.75
C LEU A 172 14.96 5.50 -1.70
N ASN A 173 15.66 4.37 -1.49
CA ASN A 173 16.71 3.89 -2.38
C ASN A 173 16.64 2.36 -2.53
N PHE A 174 16.08 1.88 -3.64
CA PHE A 174 15.96 0.45 -3.91
C PHE A 174 17.26 -0.25 -4.33
N ASN A 175 18.34 0.48 -4.54
CA ASN A 175 19.66 -0.14 -4.77
C ASN A 175 20.28 -0.66 -3.46
N SER A 176 19.88 -0.08 -2.32
CA SER A 176 20.38 -0.43 -0.98
C SER A 176 19.27 -0.87 -0.04
N PHE A 177 18.04 -1.06 -0.53
CA PHE A 177 16.91 -1.47 0.28
C PHE A 177 17.05 -2.93 0.70
N ASN A 178 17.10 -3.17 2.01
CA ASN A 178 17.19 -4.50 2.59
C ASN A 178 15.79 -5.06 2.86
N LEU A 179 15.26 -5.81 1.89
CA LEU A 179 13.92 -6.39 1.98
C LEU A 179 13.78 -7.34 3.18
N ASP A 180 14.77 -8.19 3.42
CA ASP A 180 14.71 -9.20 4.47
C ASP A 180 14.69 -8.55 5.87
N GLU A 181 15.44 -7.46 6.04
CA GLU A 181 15.43 -6.69 7.29
C GLU A 181 14.09 -5.98 7.50
N TYR A 182 13.56 -5.32 6.48
CA TYR A 182 12.26 -4.66 6.56
C TYR A 182 11.16 -5.65 6.96
N GLU A 183 11.05 -6.78 6.25
CA GLU A 183 10.03 -7.79 6.51
C GLU A 183 10.25 -8.57 7.81
N HIS A 184 11.49 -8.64 8.29
CA HIS A 184 11.76 -9.19 9.61
C HIS A 184 11.19 -8.26 10.68
N TYR A 185 11.58 -6.99 10.68
CA TYR A 185 11.25 -6.07 11.78
C TYR A 185 9.84 -5.48 11.72
N GLU A 186 9.15 -5.48 10.57
CA GLU A 186 7.74 -5.05 10.51
C GLU A 186 6.80 -5.98 11.29
N LYS A 187 7.22 -7.24 11.50
CA LYS A 187 6.39 -8.22 12.18
C LYS A 187 6.30 -7.98 13.68
N ALA A 188 5.11 -8.16 14.23
CA ALA A 188 4.85 -8.03 15.66
C ALA A 188 5.78 -8.92 16.50
N GLU A 189 6.04 -10.16 16.08
CA GLU A 189 6.95 -11.06 16.81
C GLU A 189 8.40 -10.57 16.87
N ASN A 190 8.82 -9.65 16.01
CA ASN A 190 10.20 -9.16 15.91
C ASN A 190 10.35 -7.69 16.31
N GLY A 191 9.28 -7.06 16.80
CA GLY A 191 9.34 -5.75 17.42
C GLY A 191 8.39 -4.71 16.84
N ASP A 192 7.72 -4.99 15.72
CA ASP A 192 6.85 -4.04 15.00
C ASP A 192 7.54 -2.68 14.84
N LEU A 193 8.58 -2.69 14.02
CA LEU A 193 9.53 -1.59 13.84
C LEU A 193 9.71 -1.31 12.35
N ASN A 194 9.65 -0.04 11.98
CA ASN A 194 9.91 0.42 10.62
C ASN A 194 10.75 1.70 10.60
N TRP A 195 11.69 1.78 9.65
CA TRP A 195 12.36 3.03 9.31
C TRP A 195 11.42 3.93 8.52
N ILE A 196 11.27 5.18 8.97
CA ILE A 196 10.54 6.23 8.25
C ILE A 196 11.50 7.06 7.39
N ILE A 197 12.66 7.39 7.97
CA ILE A 197 13.79 8.03 7.27
C ILE A 197 15.04 7.22 7.62
N PRO A 198 15.75 6.62 6.63
CA PRO A 198 16.96 5.85 6.87
C PRO A 198 17.97 6.61 7.73
N ASP A 199 18.55 5.93 8.71
CA ASP A 199 19.54 6.45 9.65
C ASP A 199 19.09 7.68 10.47
N ARG A 200 17.78 7.97 10.49
CA ARG A 200 17.25 9.15 11.19
C ARG A 200 16.01 8.92 12.04
N PHE A 201 14.98 8.25 11.50
CA PHE A 201 13.72 8.04 12.22
C PHE A 201 13.23 6.61 12.11
N ILE A 202 13.03 6.00 13.28
CA ILE A 202 12.37 4.71 13.45
C ILE A 202 11.03 4.97 14.16
N ALA A 203 9.96 4.35 13.67
CA ALA A 203 8.71 4.20 14.40
C ALA A 203 8.59 2.73 14.83
N PHE A 204 8.19 2.48 16.07
CA PHE A 204 8.08 1.13 16.60
C PHE A 204 7.00 1.02 17.68
N CYS A 205 6.50 -0.20 17.92
CA CYS A 205 5.51 -0.46 18.95
C CYS A 205 6.07 -0.21 20.36
N GLY A 206 5.25 0.42 21.21
CA GLY A 206 5.66 0.78 22.57
C GLY A 206 5.95 -0.45 23.43
N PRO A 207 7.16 -0.58 24.00
CA PRO A 207 7.51 -1.76 24.78
C PRO A 207 6.78 -1.79 26.14
N HIS A 208 6.76 -2.97 26.74
CA HIS A 208 6.20 -3.25 28.06
C HIS A 208 7.29 -3.57 29.08
N SER A 209 6.95 -3.49 30.37
CA SER A 209 7.86 -3.84 31.46
C SER A 209 8.29 -5.31 31.47
N ARG A 210 7.48 -6.22 30.89
CA ARG A 210 7.81 -7.63 30.73
C ARG A 210 7.50 -8.07 29.31
N ALA A 211 8.38 -8.86 28.73
CA ALA A 211 8.11 -9.51 27.45
C ALA A 211 7.05 -10.61 27.64
N ARG A 212 6.13 -10.71 26.69
CA ARG A 212 5.15 -11.79 26.57
C ARG A 212 4.99 -12.13 25.11
N LEU A 213 5.70 -13.19 24.69
CA LEU A 213 5.77 -13.66 23.30
C LEU A 213 5.00 -14.97 23.07
N GLU A 214 4.31 -15.47 24.11
CA GLU A 214 3.60 -16.74 24.08
C GLU A 214 2.12 -16.58 23.73
N SER A 215 1.52 -17.63 23.17
CA SER A 215 0.07 -17.73 22.93
C SER A 215 -0.53 -16.60 22.08
N GLY A 216 0.21 -16.13 21.07
CA GLY A 216 -0.21 -15.07 20.14
C GLY A 216 -0.07 -13.65 20.68
N TYR A 217 0.52 -13.46 21.86
CA TYR A 217 0.93 -12.15 22.34
C TYR A 217 2.32 -11.81 21.79
N HIS A 218 2.52 -10.55 21.41
CA HIS A 218 3.78 -10.04 20.88
C HIS A 218 4.23 -8.78 21.64
N GLN A 219 4.23 -8.86 22.98
CA GLN A 219 4.67 -7.74 23.82
C GLN A 219 6.17 -7.84 24.06
N HIS A 220 6.92 -6.85 23.58
CA HIS A 220 8.37 -6.78 23.74
C HIS A 220 8.77 -5.93 24.94
N SER A 221 9.92 -6.22 25.53
CA SER A 221 10.56 -5.34 26.52
C SER A 221 11.59 -4.42 25.83
N PRO A 222 12.06 -3.35 26.50
CA PRO A 222 13.10 -2.48 25.95
C PRO A 222 14.32 -3.22 25.39
N GLU A 223 14.75 -4.30 26.05
CA GLU A 223 15.95 -5.08 25.70
C GLU A 223 15.92 -5.68 24.31
N THR A 224 14.74 -6.04 23.79
CA THR A 224 14.61 -6.55 22.42
C THR A 224 15.17 -5.55 21.40
N TYR A 225 14.99 -4.24 21.66
CA TYR A 225 15.36 -3.18 20.73
C TYR A 225 16.80 -2.70 20.91
N ILE A 226 17.37 -2.83 22.12
CA ILE A 226 18.66 -2.20 22.49
C ILE A 226 19.78 -2.57 21.49
N GLN A 227 19.92 -3.85 21.16
CA GLN A 227 21.01 -4.28 20.28
C GLN A 227 20.85 -3.71 18.86
N TYR A 228 19.62 -3.73 18.32
CA TYR A 228 19.33 -3.18 17.01
C TYR A 228 19.58 -1.67 16.99
N PHE A 229 19.09 -0.94 18.00
CA PHE A 229 19.28 0.50 18.15
C PHE A 229 20.76 0.91 18.24
N LYS A 230 21.57 0.18 19.02
CA LYS A 230 23.02 0.43 19.11
C LYS A 230 23.72 0.20 17.77
N ASN A 231 23.38 -0.89 17.08
CA ASN A 231 23.98 -1.21 15.79
C ASN A 231 23.62 -0.19 14.69
N HIS A 232 22.50 0.52 14.85
CA HIS A 232 22.01 1.52 13.90
C HIS A 232 22.16 2.96 14.41
N ASN A 233 23.07 3.20 15.35
CA ASN A 233 23.42 4.54 15.85
C ASN A 233 22.23 5.35 16.39
N VAL A 234 21.19 4.68 16.88
CA VAL A 234 20.10 5.35 17.59
C VAL A 234 20.66 5.90 18.90
N THR A 235 20.44 7.18 19.14
CA THR A 235 20.92 7.88 20.34
C THR A 235 19.78 8.38 21.22
N THR A 236 18.61 8.62 20.64
CA THR A 236 17.47 9.23 21.32
C THR A 236 16.21 8.39 21.13
N ILE A 237 15.46 8.19 22.21
CA ILE A 237 14.16 7.51 22.24
C ILE A 237 13.14 8.51 22.80
N ILE A 238 12.04 8.69 22.06
CA ILE A 238 10.95 9.58 22.47
C ILE A 238 9.71 8.74 22.71
N ARG A 239 9.16 8.77 23.93
CA ARG A 239 7.91 8.11 24.29
C ARG A 239 6.77 9.12 24.28
N LEU A 240 5.74 8.81 23.48
CA LEU A 240 4.53 9.62 23.34
C LEU A 240 3.33 9.06 24.10
N ASN A 241 3.40 7.80 24.53
CA ASN A 241 2.30 7.09 25.19
C ASN A 241 2.46 7.03 26.73
N LYS A 242 1.47 6.45 27.40
CA LYS A 242 1.52 6.21 28.85
C LYS A 242 2.74 5.35 29.22
N ARG A 243 3.27 5.54 30.42
CA ARG A 243 4.44 4.80 30.91
C ARG A 243 4.11 3.32 31.13
N MET A 244 4.47 2.48 30.16
CA MET A 244 4.32 1.01 30.22
C MET A 244 5.62 0.28 30.63
N TYR A 245 6.73 1.01 30.72
CA TYR A 245 8.06 0.54 31.12
C TYR A 245 8.84 1.67 31.82
N ASP A 246 9.87 1.32 32.59
CA ASP A 246 10.78 2.31 33.18
C ASP A 246 11.81 2.79 32.13
N ALA A 247 11.92 4.10 31.94
CA ALA A 247 12.88 4.73 31.03
C ALA A 247 14.33 4.34 31.35
N LYS A 248 14.63 4.00 32.61
CA LYS A 248 15.95 3.54 33.04
C LYS A 248 16.50 2.39 32.21
N ARG A 249 15.63 1.50 31.72
CA ARG A 249 16.05 0.35 30.90
C ARG A 249 16.72 0.75 29.59
N PHE A 250 16.41 1.94 29.07
CA PHE A 250 17.12 2.51 27.93
C PHE A 250 18.26 3.44 28.35
N THR A 251 18.09 4.27 29.38
CA THR A 251 19.16 5.19 29.80
C THR A 251 20.38 4.45 30.35
N ASP A 252 20.19 3.34 31.07
CA ASP A 252 21.26 2.47 31.56
C ASP A 252 22.01 1.79 30.40
N ALA A 253 21.38 1.67 29.23
CA ALA A 253 22.00 1.19 28.00
C ALA A 253 22.68 2.30 27.17
N GLY A 254 22.62 3.56 27.62
CA GLY A 254 23.28 4.70 26.99
C GLY A 254 22.42 5.50 26.01
N PHE A 255 21.10 5.33 26.00
CA PHE A 255 20.19 6.14 25.19
C PHE A 255 19.69 7.37 25.95
N ASP A 256 19.51 8.47 25.25
CA ASP A 256 18.78 9.62 25.75
C ASP A 256 17.26 9.38 25.63
N HIS A 257 16.51 9.49 26.72
CA HIS A 257 15.10 9.12 26.78
C HIS A 257 14.22 10.29 27.19
N HIS A 258 13.22 10.60 26.37
CA HIS A 258 12.30 11.72 26.57
C HIS A 258 10.85 11.25 26.64
N ASP A 259 10.10 11.77 27.61
CA ASP A 259 8.65 11.63 27.68
C ASP A 259 7.98 12.90 27.12
N LEU A 260 7.28 12.77 25.99
CA LEU A 260 6.47 13.82 25.38
C LEU A 260 5.01 13.34 25.24
N PHE A 261 4.39 13.07 26.38
CA PHE A 261 3.07 12.44 26.45
C PHE A 261 1.95 13.35 25.95
N PHE A 262 1.04 12.78 25.16
CA PHE A 262 -0.31 13.30 24.90
C PHE A 262 -1.32 12.14 24.92
N ALA A 263 -2.62 12.45 25.04
CA ALA A 263 -3.65 11.42 25.15
C ALA A 263 -3.80 10.65 23.83
N ASP A 264 -4.06 9.34 23.93
CA ASP A 264 -4.26 8.48 22.76
C ASP A 264 -5.41 8.99 21.88
N GLY A 265 -5.19 9.05 20.57
CA GLY A 265 -6.11 9.64 19.59
C GLY A 265 -6.27 11.16 19.62
N SER A 266 -5.55 11.88 20.49
CA SER A 266 -5.55 13.36 20.53
C SER A 266 -4.47 13.97 19.63
N THR A 267 -4.54 15.29 19.39
CA THR A 267 -3.53 16.06 18.65
C THR A 267 -2.55 16.74 19.64
N PRO A 268 -1.22 16.56 19.48
CA PRO A 268 -0.23 17.22 20.32
C PRO A 268 -0.15 18.74 20.10
#